data_AF-A0A3M1KI60-F1
#
_entry.id   AF-A0A3M1KI60-F1
#
_cell.length_a   1.000
_cell.length_b   1.000
_cell.length_c   1.000
_cell.angle_alpha   90.00
_cell.angle_beta   90.00
_cell.angle_gamma   90.00
#
_symmetry.space_group_name_H-M   'P 1'
#
loop_
_entity.id
_entity.type
_entity.pdbx_description
1 polymer ?
#
loop_
_entity_poly.entity_id
_entity_poly.type
_entity_poly.pdbx_seq_one_letter_code
_entity_poly.pdbx_strand_id
1 'polypeptide(L)' 'MDINTLRGIITILVIISFTGLVIWAWSKRNKSDFDEAAQLPFADDELDAQSTKKAENE' A
#
# COMPACT_ATOMS: atom_id res chain seq x y z
N MET A 1 9.11 36.67 17.17
CA MET A 1 9.56 36.20 15.84
C MET A 1 8.78 36.96 14.80
N ASP A 2 9.46 37.56 13.83
CA ASP A 2 8.85 38.42 12.83
C ASP A 2 8.01 37.64 11.81
N ILE A 3 7.10 38.36 11.15
CA ILE A 3 6.19 37.78 10.15
C ILE A 3 6.92 37.13 8.96
N ASN A 4 8.11 37.64 8.64
CA ASN A 4 8.97 37.06 7.60
C ASN A 4 9.52 35.70 8.04
N THR A 5 9.89 35.55 9.30
CA THR A 5 10.33 34.26 9.87
C THR A 5 9.18 33.26 9.92
N LEU A 6 7.98 33.70 10.29
CA LEU A 6 6.79 32.85 10.31
C LEU A 6 6.43 32.35 8.90
N ARG A 7 6.45 33.21 7.89
CA ARG A 7 6.23 32.81 6.49
C ARG A 7 7.28 31.81 6.01
N GLY A 8 8.56 32.05 6.30
CA GLY A 8 9.64 31.13 5.95
C GLY A 8 9.46 29.73 6.55
N ILE A 9 9.08 29.66 7.83
CA ILE A 9 8.80 28.39 8.52
C ILE A 9 7.61 27.67 7.89
N ILE A 10 6.52 28.38 7.60
CA ILE A 10 5.33 27.76 6.99
C ILE A 10 5.66 27.17 5.61
N THR A 11 6.40 27.90 4.77
CA THR A 11 6.79 27.39 3.43
C THR A 11 7.60 26.11 3.53
N ILE A 12 8.58 26.06 4.45
CA ILE A 12 9.41 24.87 4.67
C ILE A 12 8.55 23.71 5.20
N LEU A 13 7.66 23.95 6.16
CA LEU A 13 6.76 22.93 6.71
C LEU A 13 5.85 22.32 5.64
N VAL A 14 5.32 23.14 4.72
CA VAL A 14 4.48 22.65 3.61
C VAL A 14 5.29 21.76 2.66
N ILE A 15 6.52 22.16 2.32
CA ILE A 15 7.39 21.37 1.43
C ILE A 15 7.75 20.01 2.08
N ILE A 16 8.11 20.02 3.37
CA ILE A 16 8.44 18.80 4.11
C ILE A 16 7.20 17.90 4.23
N SER A 17 6.05 18.46 4.57
CA SER A 17 4.80 17.70 4.69
C SER A 17 4.40 17.07 3.35
N PHE A 18 4.49 17.83 2.25
CA PHE A 18 4.20 17.32 0.92
C PHE A 18 5.17 16.20 0.51
N THR A 19 6.46 16.40 0.71
CA THR A 19 7.49 15.40 0.39
C THR A 19 7.31 14.13 1.23
N GLY A 20 7.01 14.29 2.53
CA GLY A 20 6.73 13.18 3.43
C GLY A 20 5.50 12.38 3.01
N LEU A 21 4.42 13.05 2.58
CA LEU A 21 3.22 12.40 2.05
C LEU A 21 3.49 11.64 0.74
N VAL A 22 4.27 12.22 -0.17
CA VAL A 22 4.63 11.57 -1.44
C VAL A 22 5.48 10.32 -1.20
N ILE A 23 6.47 10.40 -0.31
CA ILE A 23 7.30 9.25 0.06
C ILE A 23 6.45 8.18 0.74
N TRP A 24 5.54 8.57 1.65
CA TRP A 24 4.62 7.64 2.32
C TRP A 24 3.67 6.94 1.33
N ALA A 25 3.12 7.68 0.37
CA ALA A 25 2.25 7.14 -0.67
C ALA A 25 2.99 6.15 -1.59
N TRP A 26 4.27 6.38 -1.86
CA TRP A 26 5.12 5.43 -2.60
C TRP A 26 5.68 4.28 -1.75
N SER A 27 5.66 4.42 -0.44
CA SER A 27 6.20 3.44 0.50
C SER A 27 5.27 2.23 0.66
N LYS A 28 5.00 1.51 -0.43
CA LYS A 28 4.63 0.07 -0.54
C LYS A 28 3.53 -0.49 0.39
N ARG A 29 2.92 0.33 1.25
CA ARG A 29 1.99 -0.09 2.31
C ARG A 29 0.56 -0.25 1.79
N ASN A 30 0.30 0.21 0.57
CA ASN A 30 -0.92 -0.12 -0.17
C ASN A 30 -0.75 -1.31 -1.13
N LYS A 31 0.44 -1.92 -1.25
CA LYS A 31 0.59 -3.17 -2.01
C LYS A 31 0.16 -4.39 -1.21
N SER A 32 0.25 -4.37 0.12
CA SER A 32 -0.13 -5.52 0.96
C SER A 32 -1.64 -5.80 0.90
N ASP A 33 -2.47 -4.76 1.00
CA ASP A 33 -3.92 -4.91 0.97
C ASP A 33 -4.46 -5.24 -0.44
N PHE A 34 -3.69 -4.90 -1.48
CA PHE A 34 -4.04 -5.20 -2.86
C PHE A 34 -3.51 -6.56 -3.35
N ASP A 35 -2.38 -7.06 -2.84
CA ASP A 35 -1.92 -8.43 -3.15
C ASP A 35 -2.93 -9.46 -2.61
N GLU A 36 -3.45 -9.24 -1.39
CA GLU A 36 -4.46 -10.12 -0.78
C GLU A 36 -5.81 -10.05 -1.50
N ALA A 37 -6.25 -8.84 -1.90
CA ALA A 37 -7.47 -8.64 -2.69
C ALA A 37 -7.35 -9.11 -4.16
N ALA A 38 -6.16 -9.06 -4.75
CA ALA A 38 -5.91 -9.55 -6.11
C ALA A 38 -5.80 -11.07 -6.16
N GLN A 39 -5.44 -11.71 -5.04
CA GLN A 39 -5.42 -13.16 -4.92
C GLN A 39 -6.82 -13.76 -4.67
N LEU A 40 -7.84 -12.98 -4.28
CA LEU A 40 -9.22 -13.47 -4.14
C LEU A 40 -9.79 -14.18 -5.40
N PRO A 41 -9.71 -13.63 -6.64
CA PRO A 41 -10.19 -14.33 -7.83
C PRO A 41 -9.34 -15.56 -8.23
N PHE A 42 -8.14 -15.74 -7.66
CA PHE A 42 -7.25 -16.87 -7.92
C PHE A 42 -7.17 -17.87 -6.75
N ALA A 43 -7.61 -17.46 -5.55
CA ALA A 43 -7.67 -18.31 -4.37
C ALA A 43 -8.75 -19.40 -4.52
N ASP A 44 -9.80 -19.11 -5.28
CA ASP A 44 -10.82 -20.10 -5.64
C ASP A 44 -10.23 -21.17 -6.60
N ASP A 45 -9.37 -20.80 -7.55
CA ASP A 45 -8.69 -21.74 -8.47
C ASP A 45 -7.70 -22.68 -7.75
N GLU A 46 -7.01 -22.19 -6.71
CA GLU A 46 -6.03 -22.99 -5.95
C GLU A 46 -6.72 -24.03 -5.04
N LEU A 47 -7.90 -23.71 -4.52
CA LEU A 47 -8.74 -24.63 -3.74
C LEU A 47 -9.32 -25.75 -4.62
N ASP A 48 -9.74 -25.45 -5.84
CA ASP A 48 -10.24 -26.43 -6.81
C ASP A 48 -9.14 -27.36 -7.37
N ALA A 49 -7.92 -26.84 -7.55
CA ALA A 49 -6.78 -27.65 -7.95
C ALA A 49 -6.34 -28.65 -6.87
N GLN A 50 -6.48 -28.30 -5.58
CA GLN A 50 -6.16 -29.20 -4.47
C GLN A 50 -7.25 -30.24 -4.20
N SER A 51 -8.53 -29.89 -4.36
CA SER A 51 -9.65 -30.83 -4.18
C SER A 51 -9.59 -31.96 -5.22
N THR A 52 -9.25 -31.64 -6.47
CA THR A 52 -9.12 -32.61 -7.57
C THR A 52 -7.94 -33.58 -7.35
N LYS A 53 -6.79 -33.09 -6.89
CA LYS A 53 -5.62 -33.94 -6.61
C LYS A 53 -5.80 -34.86 -5.41
N LYS A 54 -6.65 -34.47 -4.46
CA LYS A 54 -6.96 -35.29 -3.28
C LYS A 54 -7.96 -36.40 -3.62
N ALA A 55 -8.88 -36.17 -4.54
CA ALA A 55 -9.82 -37.18 -5.03
C ALA A 55 -9.19 -38.20 -6.00
N GLU A 56 -8.12 -37.83 -6.70
CA GLU A 56 -7.38 -38.76 -7.60
C GLU A 56 -6.45 -39.72 -6.84
N ASN A 57 -6.01 -39.36 -5.63
CA ASN A 57 -5.14 -40.19 -4.79
C ASN A 57 -5.89 -40.99 -3.72
N GLU A 58 -7.22 -41.03 -3.75
CA GLU A 58 -8.09 -41.77 -2.82
C GLU A 58 -8.80 -42.94 -3.53
#